data_AF-A0A925V4T3-F1
#
_entry.id   AF-A0A925V4T3-F1
#
_cell.length_a   1.000
_cell.length_b   1.000
_cell.length_c   1.000
_cell.angle_alpha   90.00
_cell.angle_beta   90.00
_cell.angle_gamma   90.00
#
_symmetry.space_group_name_H-M   'P 1'
#
loop_
_entity.id
_entity.type
_entity.pdbx_description
1 polymer ?
#
loop_
_entity_poly.entity_id
_entity_poly.type
_entity_poly.pdbx_seq_one_letter_code
_entity_poly.pdbx_strand_id
1 'polypeptide(L)'
;SRGRGRLERPGWATEPDHASAVAHAGQQRKEDGEARGALPEGLKVRSLVFDATALTDPGQLHALYAFFHPLMNRVRNSGRVVVLGRPPASFESAPAAAAQAALEGFVRSLAKELGKRGSTAQLIYVEREAEARVEGVLRFLLSDRSAFVSGQPIEVSLLARAPEHPRWVRPLAGKIALVTGAARGIGEATALLLAAEGAHVVCLDRPQDDALVSQVARRIGGSLLLADLGTPDVAATVVSELAGKHGGVDIVVHNAGITRDKTLAKMKPEAWDQAIDVNLASVVKITGALLEGTLRDEGRIICLSSVAGIAGNVGQTNYAASKAGIIGYVSTLAEHVAPRGITVNAIAPGFIETRLTAAIPVMIREAGRRLSNLGQGGLPQDVGEAISFLASPGAVGITGQVLRVCGGALIGR
;
A
#
# COMPACT_ATOMS: atom_id res chain seq x y z
N SER A 1 28.38 -38.93 11.86
CA SER A 1 27.21 -39.04 12.75
C SER A 1 26.87 -37.67 13.35
N ARG A 2 26.02 -36.90 12.68
CA ARG A 2 24.77 -36.29 13.18
C ARG A 2 24.83 -35.64 14.57
N GLY A 3 25.01 -34.32 14.58
CA GLY A 3 24.51 -33.42 15.63
C GLY A 3 23.82 -32.22 14.98
N ARG A 4 22.53 -32.38 14.59
CA ARG A 4 21.72 -31.25 14.10
C ARG A 4 21.12 -30.54 15.31
N GLY A 5 21.63 -29.35 15.62
CA GLY A 5 20.95 -28.40 16.50
C GLY A 5 19.65 -27.95 15.83
N ARG A 6 18.53 -28.38 16.38
CA ARG A 6 17.19 -28.00 15.96
C ARG A 6 16.98 -26.57 16.46
N LEU A 7 17.04 -25.58 15.57
CA LEU A 7 16.54 -24.23 15.85
C LEU A 7 15.02 -24.35 15.99
N GLU A 8 14.55 -24.34 17.24
CA GLU A 8 13.13 -24.25 17.56
C GLU A 8 12.60 -22.92 17.05
N ARG A 9 11.67 -22.99 16.10
CA ARG A 9 10.89 -21.83 15.64
C ARG A 9 9.93 -21.44 16.77
N PRO A 10 9.68 -20.16 17.03
CA PRO A 10 8.52 -19.77 17.84
C PRO A 10 7.26 -20.34 17.17
N GLY A 11 6.52 -21.15 17.91
CA GLY A 11 5.27 -21.72 17.44
C GLY A 11 4.32 -20.60 17.02
N TRP A 12 3.86 -20.66 15.78
CA TRP A 12 2.61 -20.04 15.37
C TRP A 12 1.52 -20.76 16.16
N ALA A 13 1.16 -20.21 17.31
CA ALA A 13 -0.02 -20.67 18.03
C ALA A 13 -1.21 -20.49 17.08
N THR A 14 -1.78 -21.59 16.62
CA THR A 14 -3.13 -21.59 16.06
C THR A 14 -4.08 -21.24 17.19
N GLU A 15 -4.40 -19.96 17.35
CA GLU A 15 -5.56 -19.57 18.16
C GLU A 15 -6.82 -20.12 17.46
N PRO A 16 -7.63 -20.96 18.12
CA PRO A 16 -8.94 -21.33 17.63
C PRO A 16 -9.92 -20.20 17.95
N ASP A 17 -10.32 -19.40 16.95
CA ASP A 17 -11.60 -18.65 16.84
C ASP A 17 -11.48 -17.41 15.91
N HIS A 18 -11.46 -17.65 14.59
CA HIS A 18 -11.57 -16.59 13.59
C HIS A 18 -12.98 -16.51 13.01
N ALA A 19 -13.93 -16.04 13.82
CA ALA A 19 -15.26 -15.72 13.32
C ALA A 19 -15.17 -14.55 12.32
N SER A 20 -15.72 -14.77 11.11
CA SER A 20 -15.90 -13.76 10.07
C SER A 20 -17.36 -13.77 9.62
N ALA A 21 -17.91 -12.61 9.28
CA ALA A 21 -19.24 -12.52 8.67
C ALA A 21 -19.16 -11.86 7.29
N VAL A 22 -19.90 -12.44 6.35
CA VAL A 22 -19.99 -12.01 4.95
C VAL A 22 -21.46 -11.89 4.59
N ALA A 23 -21.85 -10.78 3.96
CA ALA A 23 -23.20 -10.61 3.44
C ALA A 23 -23.18 -9.94 2.05
N HIS A 24 -24.26 -10.15 1.29
CA HIS A 24 -24.44 -9.62 -0.06
C HIS A 24 -25.75 -8.82 -0.13
N ALA A 25 -25.66 -7.58 -0.62
CA ALA A 25 -26.83 -6.75 -0.90
C ALA A 25 -27.66 -7.38 -2.03
N GLY A 26 -28.93 -7.72 -1.78
CA GLY A 26 -29.80 -8.36 -2.78
C GLY A 26 -30.34 -9.74 -2.38
N GLN A 27 -29.83 -10.36 -1.31
CA GLN A 27 -30.58 -11.42 -0.62
C GLN A 27 -31.68 -10.78 0.24
N GLN A 28 -32.78 -10.38 -0.39
CA GLN A 28 -34.05 -10.29 0.32
C GLN A 28 -34.51 -11.71 0.68
N ARG A 29 -34.90 -11.85 1.95
CA ARG A 29 -35.65 -12.94 2.60
C ARG A 29 -36.21 -13.98 1.61
N LYS A 30 -35.76 -15.23 1.72
CA LYS A 30 -36.69 -16.32 1.44
C LYS A 30 -37.67 -16.39 2.61
N GLU A 31 -38.94 -16.44 2.25
CA GLU A 31 -40.07 -16.73 3.11
C GLU A 31 -39.77 -18.00 3.93
N ASP A 32 -40.23 -17.98 5.18
CA ASP A 32 -39.99 -18.95 6.26
C ASP A 32 -38.63 -18.88 6.96
N GLY A 33 -38.63 -18.15 8.09
CA GLY A 33 -37.83 -18.38 9.30
C GLY A 33 -36.37 -18.86 9.16
N GLU A 34 -35.43 -17.94 8.90
CA GLU A 34 -34.11 -17.80 9.55
C GLU A 34 -33.22 -16.92 8.66
N ALA A 35 -32.75 -15.80 9.19
CA ALA A 35 -31.65 -15.07 8.56
C ALA A 35 -30.46 -16.05 8.46
N ARG A 36 -29.96 -16.32 7.25
CA ARG A 36 -28.75 -17.13 7.07
C ARG A 36 -27.63 -16.56 7.95
N GLY A 37 -27.29 -17.30 9.02
CA GLY A 37 -26.13 -17.05 9.86
C GLY A 37 -26.26 -15.88 10.83
N ALA A 38 -27.27 -15.86 11.70
CA ALA A 38 -27.14 -15.10 12.94
C ALA A 38 -25.89 -15.60 13.68
N LEU A 39 -24.83 -14.79 13.72
CA LEU A 39 -23.61 -15.13 14.46
C LEU A 39 -24.00 -15.49 15.89
N PRO A 40 -23.55 -16.64 16.43
CA PRO A 40 -23.90 -17.12 17.77
C PRO A 40 -23.83 -16.00 18.80
N GLU A 41 -24.79 -15.98 19.74
CA GLU A 41 -24.85 -14.92 20.74
C GLU A 41 -23.50 -14.79 21.49
N GLY A 42 -23.00 -13.56 21.64
CA GLY A 42 -21.71 -13.28 22.27
C GLY A 42 -20.46 -13.47 21.40
N LEU A 43 -20.53 -14.13 20.23
CA LEU A 43 -19.36 -14.34 19.36
C LEU A 43 -18.77 -13.00 18.87
N LYS A 44 -17.48 -12.78 19.14
CA LYS A 44 -16.74 -11.61 18.67
C LYS A 44 -16.17 -11.87 17.28
N VAL A 45 -16.28 -10.88 16.39
CA VAL A 45 -15.92 -11.00 14.98
C VAL A 45 -14.60 -10.30 14.72
N ARG A 46 -13.66 -10.98 14.04
CA ARG A 46 -12.41 -10.34 13.61
C ARG A 46 -12.62 -9.54 12.33
N SER A 47 -13.38 -10.09 11.38
CA SER A 47 -13.51 -9.53 10.04
C SER A 47 -14.97 -9.46 9.58
N LEU A 48 -15.37 -8.33 9.02
CA LEU A 48 -16.66 -8.13 8.37
C LEU A 48 -16.44 -7.75 6.91
N VAL A 49 -17.11 -8.46 6.01
CA VAL A 49 -17.11 -8.15 4.58
C VAL A 49 -18.55 -7.95 4.12
N PHE A 50 -18.84 -6.81 3.51
CA PHE A 50 -20.16 -6.50 2.96
C PHE A 50 -20.05 -6.25 1.46
N ASP A 51 -20.73 -7.07 0.66
CA ASP A 51 -20.83 -6.87 -0.77
C ASP A 51 -22.00 -5.95 -1.10
N ALA A 52 -21.66 -4.70 -1.45
CA ALA A 52 -22.57 -3.65 -1.88
C ALA A 52 -22.57 -3.44 -3.40
N THR A 53 -21.96 -4.35 -4.19
CA THR A 53 -21.81 -4.18 -5.65
C THR A 53 -23.15 -4.14 -6.40
N ALA A 54 -24.22 -4.69 -5.80
CA ALA A 54 -25.57 -4.70 -6.36
C ALA A 54 -26.41 -3.46 -5.98
N LEU A 55 -25.90 -2.52 -5.18
CA LEU A 55 -26.64 -1.30 -4.84
C LEU A 55 -26.66 -0.37 -6.06
N THR A 56 -27.86 -0.08 -6.58
CA THR A 56 -28.08 0.78 -7.75
C THR A 56 -29.01 1.95 -7.45
N ASP A 57 -29.49 2.09 -6.22
CA ASP A 57 -30.38 3.17 -5.80
C ASP A 57 -30.06 3.62 -4.35
N PRO A 58 -30.10 4.94 -4.04
CA PRO A 58 -29.83 5.44 -2.69
C PRO A 58 -30.74 4.86 -1.61
N GLY A 59 -31.99 4.51 -1.93
CA GLY A 59 -32.92 3.86 -0.99
C GLY A 59 -32.44 2.49 -0.51
N GLN A 60 -31.56 1.84 -1.27
CA GLN A 60 -30.97 0.55 -0.92
C GLN A 60 -29.79 0.66 0.07
N LEU A 61 -29.28 1.87 0.34
CA LEU A 61 -28.19 2.09 1.31
C LEU A 61 -28.56 1.66 2.74
N HIS A 62 -29.86 1.51 3.04
CA HIS A 62 -30.32 0.92 4.31
C HIS A 62 -29.72 -0.47 4.57
N ALA A 63 -29.33 -1.21 3.52
CA ALA A 63 -28.67 -2.50 3.65
C ALA A 63 -27.34 -2.42 4.43
N LEU A 64 -26.61 -1.29 4.33
CA LEU A 64 -25.40 -1.06 5.14
C LEU A 64 -25.74 -1.02 6.63
N TYR A 65 -26.77 -0.26 7.01
CA TYR A 65 -27.22 -0.17 8.39
C TYR A 65 -27.67 -1.54 8.90
N ALA A 66 -28.53 -2.23 8.15
CA ALA A 66 -29.08 -3.53 8.54
C ALA A 66 -27.99 -4.58 8.80
N PHE A 67 -26.90 -4.57 8.01
CA PHE A 67 -25.78 -5.48 8.20
C PHE A 67 -24.85 -5.04 9.35
N PHE A 68 -24.37 -3.80 9.33
CA PHE A 68 -23.30 -3.36 10.23
C PHE A 68 -23.80 -3.06 11.65
N HIS A 69 -24.96 -2.42 11.80
CA HIS A 69 -25.48 -1.96 13.10
C HIS A 69 -25.48 -3.05 14.20
N PRO A 70 -26.03 -4.26 13.99
CA PRO A 70 -26.02 -5.31 15.01
C PRO A 70 -24.62 -5.91 15.30
N LEU A 71 -23.65 -5.68 14.41
CA LEU A 71 -22.32 -6.31 14.48
C LEU A 71 -21.24 -5.38 15.03
N MET A 72 -21.44 -4.06 15.05
CA MET A 72 -20.39 -3.09 15.42
C MET A 72 -19.84 -3.26 16.84
N ASN A 73 -20.69 -3.62 17.81
CA ASN A 73 -20.25 -3.89 19.19
C ASN A 73 -19.58 -5.26 19.36
N ARG A 74 -19.60 -6.08 18.30
CA ARG A 74 -19.03 -7.43 18.27
C ARG A 74 -17.67 -7.48 17.58
N VAL A 75 -17.25 -6.42 16.87
CA VAL A 75 -15.93 -6.32 16.26
C VAL A 75 -14.83 -6.33 17.34
N ARG A 76 -13.87 -7.26 17.21
CA ARG A 76 -12.70 -7.39 18.10
C ARG A 76 -11.79 -6.18 17.97
N ASN A 77 -10.91 -5.98 18.95
CA ASN A 77 -9.77 -5.08 18.78
C ASN A 77 -8.93 -5.53 17.59
N SER A 78 -8.39 -4.57 16.85
CA SER A 78 -7.71 -4.82 15.58
C SER A 78 -8.55 -5.66 14.61
N GLY A 79 -9.87 -5.43 14.58
CA GLY A 79 -10.76 -6.00 13.58
C GLY A 79 -10.59 -5.34 12.21
N ARG A 80 -11.22 -5.95 11.19
CA ARG A 80 -11.18 -5.52 9.79
C ARG A 80 -12.58 -5.43 9.22
N VAL A 81 -12.90 -4.30 8.60
CA VAL A 81 -14.14 -4.11 7.87
C VAL A 81 -13.82 -3.82 6.42
N VAL A 82 -14.47 -4.53 5.50
CA VAL A 82 -14.34 -4.30 4.06
C VAL A 82 -15.73 -4.18 3.47
N VAL A 83 -15.93 -3.14 2.66
CA VAL A 83 -17.11 -3.00 1.79
C VAL A 83 -16.64 -3.19 0.36
N LEU A 84 -17.34 -4.02 -0.41
CA LEU A 84 -17.15 -4.15 -1.86
C LEU A 84 -18.19 -3.27 -2.55
N GLY A 85 -17.75 -2.46 -3.51
CA GLY A 85 -18.61 -1.64 -4.34
C GLY A 85 -18.19 -1.72 -5.81
N ARG A 86 -18.83 -0.93 -6.66
CA ARG A 86 -18.50 -0.75 -8.07
C ARG A 86 -17.99 0.68 -8.29
N PRO A 87 -16.99 0.91 -9.15
CA PRO A 87 -16.53 2.26 -9.46
C PRO A 87 -17.71 3.15 -9.86
N PRO A 88 -17.96 4.30 -9.20
CA PRO A 88 -19.13 5.13 -9.51
C PRO A 88 -19.15 5.60 -10.98
N ALA A 89 -17.98 5.83 -11.57
CA ALA A 89 -17.82 6.21 -12.97
C ALA A 89 -18.22 5.11 -13.97
N SER A 90 -18.42 3.87 -13.53
CA SER A 90 -18.84 2.75 -14.39
C SER A 90 -20.36 2.68 -14.62
N PHE A 91 -21.15 3.58 -14.00
CA PHE A 91 -22.60 3.62 -14.16
C PHE A 91 -23.04 4.80 -15.04
N GLU A 92 -23.94 4.51 -15.98
CA GLU A 92 -24.67 5.54 -16.72
C GLU A 92 -25.78 6.19 -15.87
N SER A 93 -26.37 5.42 -14.95
CA SER A 93 -27.44 5.88 -14.06
C SER A 93 -26.88 6.72 -12.91
N ALA A 94 -27.27 7.99 -12.85
CA ALA A 94 -26.87 8.91 -11.78
C ALA A 94 -27.27 8.42 -10.36
N PRO A 95 -28.48 7.88 -10.11
CA PRO A 95 -28.82 7.24 -8.84
C PRO A 95 -27.89 6.08 -8.45
N ALA A 96 -27.51 5.24 -9.42
CA ALA A 96 -26.62 4.11 -9.16
C ALA A 96 -25.19 4.58 -8.85
N ALA A 97 -24.68 5.54 -9.61
CA ALA A 97 -23.40 6.18 -9.33
C ALA A 97 -23.40 6.83 -7.94
N ALA A 98 -24.49 7.51 -7.56
CA ALA A 98 -24.63 8.12 -6.23
C ALA A 98 -24.64 7.09 -5.10
N ALA A 99 -25.37 5.96 -5.28
CA ALA A 99 -25.41 4.88 -4.29
C ALA A 99 -24.01 4.28 -4.06
N GLN A 100 -23.24 4.06 -5.13
CA GLN A 100 -21.88 3.53 -5.03
C GLN A 100 -20.89 4.55 -4.45
N ALA A 101 -20.99 5.82 -4.84
CA ALA A 101 -20.13 6.88 -4.29
C ALA A 101 -20.38 7.12 -2.79
N ALA A 102 -21.62 6.93 -2.31
CA ALA A 102 -21.96 7.07 -0.89
C ALA A 102 -21.22 6.07 0.01
N LEU A 103 -20.79 4.92 -0.53
CA LEU A 103 -20.05 3.90 0.22
C LEU A 103 -18.74 4.45 0.79
N GLU A 104 -18.06 5.35 0.08
CA GLU A 104 -16.81 5.93 0.54
C GLU A 104 -17.02 6.78 1.80
N GLY A 105 -18.05 7.63 1.80
CA GLY A 105 -18.41 8.43 2.98
C GLY A 105 -18.77 7.55 4.18
N PHE A 106 -19.52 6.48 3.95
CA PHE A 106 -19.86 5.49 4.98
C PHE A 106 -18.59 4.82 5.55
N VAL A 107 -17.73 4.25 4.71
CA VAL A 107 -16.53 3.54 5.13
C VAL A 107 -15.54 4.44 5.86
N ARG A 108 -15.32 5.67 5.37
CA ARG A 108 -14.43 6.64 6.02
C ARG A 108 -14.94 7.05 7.40
N SER A 109 -16.25 7.18 7.57
CA SER A 109 -16.87 7.48 8.87
C SER A 109 -16.76 6.29 9.81
N LEU A 110 -17.07 5.09 9.32
CA LEU A 110 -16.94 3.86 10.09
C LEU A 110 -15.51 3.60 10.55
N ALA A 111 -14.51 3.89 9.71
CA ALA A 111 -13.10 3.81 10.06
C ALA A 111 -12.73 4.70 11.26
N LYS A 112 -13.35 5.89 11.39
CA LYS A 112 -13.15 6.81 12.53
C LYS A 112 -13.77 6.27 13.81
N GLU A 113 -14.94 5.65 13.72
CA GLU A 113 -15.62 5.03 14.87
C GLU A 113 -14.86 3.81 15.40
N LEU A 114 -14.30 3.01 14.49
CA LEU A 114 -13.56 1.79 14.78
C LEU A 114 -12.12 2.04 15.25
N GLY A 115 -11.53 3.18 14.88
CA GLY A 115 -10.11 3.47 15.09
C GLY A 115 -9.65 3.41 16.55
N LYS A 116 -10.50 3.78 17.51
CA LYS A 116 -10.21 3.66 18.96
C LYS A 116 -9.92 2.23 19.42
N ARG A 117 -10.39 1.23 18.66
CA ARG A 117 -10.15 -0.21 18.91
C ARG A 117 -8.99 -0.75 18.07
N GLY A 118 -8.21 0.10 17.43
CA GLY A 118 -7.17 -0.30 16.48
C GLY A 118 -7.71 -1.00 15.22
N SER A 119 -9.02 -0.92 14.98
CA SER A 119 -9.70 -1.60 13.87
C SER A 119 -9.77 -0.71 12.65
N THR A 120 -9.75 -1.30 11.45
CA THR A 120 -9.72 -0.57 10.18
C THR A 120 -10.96 -0.86 9.34
N ALA A 121 -11.35 0.09 8.50
CA ALA A 121 -12.41 -0.09 7.50
C ALA A 121 -11.95 0.38 6.13
N GLN A 122 -12.25 -0.40 5.08
CA GLN A 122 -11.75 -0.21 3.72
C GLN A 122 -12.86 -0.38 2.69
N LEU A 123 -12.74 0.32 1.57
CA LEU A 123 -13.64 0.18 0.43
C LEU A 123 -12.86 -0.41 -0.74
N ILE A 124 -13.36 -1.50 -1.32
CA ILE A 124 -12.83 -2.05 -2.56
C ILE A 124 -13.85 -1.78 -3.66
N TYR A 125 -13.52 -0.93 -4.62
CA TYR A 125 -14.26 -0.85 -5.87
C TYR A 125 -13.79 -1.96 -6.80
N VAL A 126 -14.72 -2.78 -7.29
CA VAL A 126 -14.43 -3.91 -8.17
C VAL A 126 -15.00 -3.59 -9.53
N GLU A 127 -14.14 -3.40 -10.53
CA GLU A 127 -14.57 -3.31 -11.93
C GLU A 127 -15.37 -4.56 -12.31
N ARG A 128 -16.32 -4.44 -13.23
CA ARG A 128 -17.05 -5.61 -13.74
C ARG A 128 -16.04 -6.61 -14.31
N GLU A 129 -16.26 -7.89 -14.03
CA GLU A 129 -15.40 -9.00 -14.47
C GLU A 129 -14.03 -9.08 -13.74
N ALA A 130 -13.71 -8.13 -12.84
CA ALA A 130 -12.50 -8.16 -12.02
C ALA A 130 -12.66 -8.93 -10.69
N GLU A 131 -13.79 -9.60 -10.45
CA GLU A 131 -14.11 -10.26 -9.17
C GLU A 131 -13.05 -11.31 -8.78
N ALA A 132 -12.51 -12.04 -9.76
CA ALA A 132 -11.46 -13.03 -9.54
C ALA A 132 -10.15 -12.42 -8.98
N ARG A 133 -9.94 -11.10 -9.11
CA ARG A 133 -8.75 -10.40 -8.64
C ARG A 133 -8.88 -9.87 -7.20
N VAL A 134 -10.07 -9.98 -6.60
CA VAL A 134 -10.37 -9.45 -5.27
C VAL A 134 -9.71 -10.27 -4.16
N GLU A 135 -9.46 -11.57 -4.38
CA GLU A 135 -8.92 -12.48 -3.36
C GLU A 135 -7.61 -11.95 -2.74
N GLY A 136 -6.67 -11.49 -3.55
CA GLY A 136 -5.38 -10.99 -3.07
C GLY A 136 -5.52 -9.72 -2.22
N VAL A 137 -6.41 -8.83 -2.63
CA VAL A 137 -6.73 -7.60 -1.89
C VAL A 137 -7.37 -7.92 -0.54
N LEU A 138 -8.34 -8.85 -0.52
CA LEU A 138 -8.97 -9.30 0.72
C LEU A 138 -7.96 -9.97 1.65
N ARG A 139 -7.07 -10.83 1.15
CA ARG A 139 -6.03 -11.46 1.97
C ARG A 139 -5.15 -10.42 2.66
N PHE A 140 -4.75 -9.36 1.95
CA PHE A 140 -3.98 -8.27 2.55
C PHE A 140 -4.80 -7.52 3.60
N LEU A 141 -5.98 -7.01 3.23
CA LEU A 141 -6.80 -6.15 4.10
C LEU A 141 -7.39 -6.87 5.33
N LEU A 142 -7.59 -8.19 5.25
CA LEU A 142 -8.10 -8.99 6.37
C LEU A 142 -6.98 -9.53 7.28
N SER A 143 -5.71 -9.26 6.94
CA SER A 143 -4.54 -9.67 7.72
C SER A 143 -4.03 -8.56 8.64
N ASP A 144 -3.00 -8.88 9.45
CA ASP A 144 -2.28 -7.90 10.24
C ASP A 144 -1.33 -7.03 9.41
N ARG A 145 -1.04 -7.42 8.17
CA ARG A 145 -0.15 -6.69 7.25
C ARG A 145 -0.72 -5.32 6.84
N SER A 146 -2.03 -5.14 6.92
CA SER A 146 -2.70 -3.87 6.59
C SER A 146 -3.00 -3.00 7.83
N ALA A 147 -2.31 -3.23 8.96
CA ALA A 147 -2.62 -2.60 10.25
C ALA A 147 -2.75 -1.06 10.20
N PHE A 148 -1.93 -0.40 9.38
CA PHE A 148 -1.93 1.07 9.25
C PHE A 148 -2.59 1.59 7.96
N VAL A 149 -3.35 0.73 7.26
CA VAL A 149 -4.18 1.11 6.11
C VAL A 149 -5.64 1.18 6.57
N SER A 150 -6.19 2.39 6.65
CA SER A 150 -7.55 2.62 7.16
C SER A 150 -8.23 3.77 6.42
N GLY A 151 -9.52 3.61 6.12
CA GLY A 151 -10.36 4.57 5.41
C GLY A 151 -9.93 4.80 3.95
N GLN A 152 -9.30 3.83 3.29
CA GLN A 152 -8.84 3.97 1.91
C GLN A 152 -9.76 3.25 0.93
N PRO A 153 -10.18 3.91 -0.17
CA PRO A 153 -10.70 3.24 -1.34
C PRO A 153 -9.56 2.59 -2.12
N ILE A 154 -9.78 1.39 -2.64
CA ILE A 154 -8.89 0.65 -3.53
C ILE A 154 -9.73 0.19 -4.72
N GLU A 155 -9.28 0.46 -5.94
CA GLU A 155 -9.93 -0.04 -7.14
C GLU A 155 -9.24 -1.32 -7.62
N VAL A 156 -10.03 -2.29 -8.07
CA VAL A 156 -9.55 -3.55 -8.64
C VAL A 156 -10.07 -3.60 -10.06
N SER A 157 -9.15 -3.49 -11.03
CA SER A 157 -9.45 -3.39 -12.44
C SER A 157 -8.87 -4.55 -13.26
N LEU A 158 -9.29 -4.63 -14.52
CA LEU A 158 -8.77 -5.57 -15.51
C LEU A 158 -7.55 -5.04 -16.28
N LEU A 159 -7.15 -3.78 -16.04
CA LEU A 159 -6.18 -3.03 -16.86
C LEU A 159 -4.87 -3.79 -17.12
N ALA A 160 -4.19 -4.28 -16.08
CA ALA A 160 -2.98 -5.09 -16.26
C ALA A 160 -3.32 -6.58 -16.48
N ARG A 161 -2.52 -7.27 -17.30
CA ARG A 161 -2.62 -8.72 -17.47
C ARG A 161 -2.30 -9.44 -16.17
N ALA A 162 -3.18 -10.34 -15.74
CA ALA A 162 -3.02 -11.15 -14.54
C ALA A 162 -2.42 -12.53 -14.85
N PRO A 163 -1.58 -13.09 -13.95
CA PRO A 163 -1.20 -14.50 -14.02
C PRO A 163 -2.40 -15.39 -13.68
N GLU A 164 -2.54 -16.53 -14.35
CA GLU A 164 -3.67 -17.46 -14.14
C GLU A 164 -3.73 -18.04 -12.72
N HIS A 165 -2.57 -18.28 -12.11
CA HIS A 165 -2.45 -18.90 -10.79
C HIS A 165 -1.46 -18.12 -9.90
N PRO A 166 -1.95 -17.14 -9.11
CA PRO A 166 -1.08 -16.39 -8.20
C PRO A 166 -0.54 -17.29 -7.10
N ARG A 167 0.78 -17.23 -6.87
CA ARG A 167 1.42 -17.89 -5.73
C ARG A 167 1.18 -17.07 -4.45
N TRP A 168 0.68 -17.72 -3.40
CA TRP A 168 0.41 -17.05 -2.12
C TRP A 168 1.51 -17.23 -1.07
N VAL A 169 2.26 -18.33 -1.13
CA VAL A 169 3.37 -18.61 -0.21
C VAL A 169 4.67 -18.21 -0.87
N ARG A 170 5.41 -17.28 -0.26
CA ARG A 170 6.60 -16.67 -0.87
C ARG A 170 6.30 -16.20 -2.31
N PRO A 171 5.34 -15.27 -2.48
CA PRO A 171 4.85 -14.80 -3.78
C PRO A 171 5.96 -14.20 -4.65
N LEU A 172 7.10 -13.82 -4.06
CA LEU A 172 8.21 -13.17 -4.75
C LEU A 172 9.40 -14.11 -4.98
N ALA A 173 9.23 -15.42 -4.75
CA ALA A 173 10.27 -16.41 -4.98
C ALA A 173 10.81 -16.34 -6.42
N GLY A 174 12.13 -16.14 -6.55
CA GLY A 174 12.81 -16.04 -7.85
C GLY A 174 12.73 -14.66 -8.51
N LYS A 175 12.10 -13.67 -7.86
CA LYS A 175 12.02 -12.29 -8.36
C LYS A 175 13.24 -11.49 -7.94
N ILE A 176 13.68 -10.58 -8.81
CA ILE A 176 14.72 -9.59 -8.51
C ILE A 176 14.05 -8.26 -8.16
N ALA A 177 14.40 -7.68 -7.00
CA ALA A 177 13.83 -6.43 -6.53
C ALA A 177 14.90 -5.36 -6.31
N LEU A 178 14.76 -4.18 -6.90
CA LEU A 178 15.55 -2.99 -6.55
C LEU A 178 14.81 -2.20 -5.47
N VAL A 179 15.49 -1.83 -4.38
CA VAL A 179 14.97 -0.90 -3.37
C VAL A 179 15.94 0.26 -3.21
N THR A 180 15.49 1.48 -3.53
CA THR A 180 16.30 2.70 -3.34
C THR A 180 16.15 3.26 -1.93
N GLY A 181 17.22 3.83 -1.37
CA GLY A 181 17.23 4.34 0.01
C GLY A 181 17.12 3.19 1.04
N ALA A 182 17.77 2.07 0.76
CA ALA A 182 17.62 0.82 1.51
C ALA A 182 18.43 0.77 2.82
N ALA A 183 19.27 1.76 3.12
CA ALA A 183 20.16 1.72 4.28
C ALA A 183 19.44 1.72 5.64
N ARG A 184 18.22 2.24 5.71
CA ARG A 184 17.48 2.44 6.98
C ARG A 184 15.98 2.69 6.77
N GLY A 185 15.23 2.65 7.87
CA GLY A 185 13.85 3.13 7.92
C GLY A 185 12.92 2.32 7.02
N ILE A 186 12.10 3.00 6.20
CA ILE A 186 11.13 2.35 5.32
C ILE A 186 11.83 1.48 4.27
N GLY A 187 12.96 1.93 3.71
CA GLY A 187 13.71 1.18 2.71
C GLY A 187 14.28 -0.13 3.27
N GLU A 188 14.87 -0.08 4.46
CA GLU A 188 15.35 -1.29 5.16
C GLU A 188 14.20 -2.26 5.47
N ALA A 189 13.09 -1.76 6.04
CA ALA A 189 11.93 -2.58 6.36
C ALA A 189 11.35 -3.24 5.09
N THR A 190 11.29 -2.50 3.99
CA THR A 190 10.83 -3.01 2.69
C THR A 190 11.77 -4.10 2.16
N ALA A 191 13.09 -3.86 2.20
CA ALA A 191 14.07 -4.85 1.74
C ALA A 191 13.96 -6.17 2.53
N LEU A 192 13.81 -6.09 3.85
CA LEU A 192 13.60 -7.26 4.73
C LEU A 192 12.32 -8.03 4.36
N LEU A 193 11.20 -7.33 4.15
CA LEU A 193 9.92 -7.95 3.83
C LEU A 193 9.89 -8.58 2.43
N LEU A 194 10.45 -7.91 1.41
CA LEU A 194 10.54 -8.48 0.06
C LEU A 194 11.42 -9.74 0.04
N ALA A 195 12.55 -9.73 0.78
CA ALA A 195 13.41 -10.90 0.91
C ALA A 195 12.72 -12.06 1.66
N ALA A 196 11.95 -11.77 2.72
CA ALA A 196 11.16 -12.77 3.43
C ALA A 196 10.15 -13.47 2.50
N GLU A 197 9.57 -12.73 1.55
CA GLU A 197 8.68 -13.26 0.53
C GLU A 197 9.38 -13.94 -0.66
N GLY A 198 10.72 -13.99 -0.64
CA GLY A 198 11.54 -14.78 -1.55
C GLY A 198 12.23 -14.01 -2.68
N ALA A 199 12.16 -12.68 -2.69
CA ALA A 199 12.88 -11.87 -3.67
C ALA A 199 14.39 -11.83 -3.37
N HIS A 200 15.22 -11.78 -4.41
CA HIS A 200 16.60 -11.30 -4.31
C HIS A 200 16.59 -9.78 -4.36
N VAL A 201 16.99 -9.12 -3.28
CA VAL A 201 16.91 -7.66 -3.19
C VAL A 201 18.27 -7.02 -3.48
N VAL A 202 18.30 -6.12 -4.46
CA VAL A 202 19.37 -5.17 -4.71
C VAL A 202 19.11 -3.92 -3.88
N CYS A 203 19.88 -3.75 -2.82
CA CYS A 203 19.80 -2.61 -1.91
C CYS A 203 20.63 -1.45 -2.46
N LEU A 204 19.94 -0.40 -2.92
CA LEU A 204 20.58 0.82 -3.41
C LEU A 204 20.57 1.90 -2.32
N ASP A 205 21.73 2.46 -2.03
CA ASP A 205 21.84 3.72 -1.29
C ASP A 205 23.08 4.51 -1.74
N ARG A 206 23.27 5.70 -1.18
CA ARG A 206 24.39 6.58 -1.53
C ARG A 206 25.71 6.01 -1.01
N PRO A 207 26.86 6.32 -1.66
CA PRO A 207 28.18 5.88 -1.18
C PRO A 207 28.47 6.22 0.28
N GLN A 208 27.95 7.34 0.80
CA GLN A 208 28.17 7.73 2.20
C GLN A 208 27.40 6.87 3.22
N ASP A 209 26.38 6.14 2.77
CA ASP A 209 25.59 5.23 3.60
C ASP A 209 26.02 3.75 3.42
N ASP A 210 27.14 3.47 2.72
CA ASP A 210 27.64 2.13 2.39
C ASP A 210 27.58 1.16 3.58
N ALA A 211 28.21 1.52 4.71
CA ALA A 211 28.28 0.64 5.88
C ALA A 211 26.89 0.12 6.32
N LEU A 212 25.87 0.98 6.27
CA LEU A 212 24.50 0.64 6.65
C LEU A 212 23.81 -0.22 5.58
N VAL A 213 23.84 0.19 4.30
CA VAL A 213 23.19 -0.56 3.23
C VAL A 213 23.86 -1.92 2.98
N SER A 214 25.18 -1.99 3.12
CA SER A 214 25.96 -3.23 3.14
C SER A 214 25.50 -4.20 4.23
N GLN A 215 25.18 -3.69 5.43
CA GLN A 215 24.66 -4.53 6.52
C GLN A 215 23.27 -5.09 6.18
N VAL A 216 22.39 -4.28 5.61
CA VAL A 216 21.06 -4.72 5.17
C VAL A 216 21.17 -5.78 4.08
N ALA A 217 21.96 -5.53 3.04
CA ALA A 217 22.17 -6.48 1.94
C ALA A 217 22.70 -7.82 2.45
N ARG A 218 23.73 -7.82 3.31
CA ARG A 218 24.25 -9.06 3.91
C ARG A 218 23.21 -9.79 4.77
N ARG A 219 22.43 -9.06 5.56
CA ARG A 219 21.40 -9.65 6.45
C ARG A 219 20.34 -10.45 5.69
N ILE A 220 19.99 -10.00 4.49
CA ILE A 220 18.95 -10.62 3.66
C ILE A 220 19.51 -11.52 2.55
N GLY A 221 20.84 -11.64 2.44
CA GLY A 221 21.49 -12.33 1.32
C GLY A 221 21.28 -11.64 -0.03
N GLY A 222 21.07 -10.32 -0.03
CA GLY A 222 20.87 -9.50 -1.21
C GLY A 222 22.18 -8.97 -1.83
N SER A 223 22.04 -8.09 -2.80
CA SER A 223 23.14 -7.39 -3.47
C SER A 223 23.19 -5.92 -3.06
N LEU A 224 24.38 -5.31 -3.16
CA LEU A 224 24.61 -3.91 -2.88
C LEU A 224 24.80 -3.13 -4.18
N LEU A 225 24.17 -1.95 -4.27
CA LEU A 225 24.44 -0.96 -5.30
C LEU A 225 24.65 0.41 -4.64
N LEU A 226 25.82 1.02 -4.84
CA LEU A 226 26.11 2.36 -4.37
C LEU A 226 25.92 3.36 -5.52
N ALA A 227 24.96 4.27 -5.38
CA ALA A 227 24.69 5.31 -6.37
C ALA A 227 24.01 6.52 -5.73
N ASP A 228 24.32 7.71 -6.22
CA ASP A 228 23.62 8.94 -5.83
C ASP A 228 22.50 9.23 -6.85
N LEU A 229 21.26 9.31 -6.37
CA LEU A 229 20.10 9.55 -7.22
C LEU A 229 20.04 10.97 -7.80
N GLY A 230 20.84 11.90 -7.27
CA GLY A 230 20.94 13.26 -7.81
C GLY A 230 21.84 13.38 -9.04
N THR A 231 22.56 12.31 -9.44
CA THR A 231 23.52 12.41 -10.55
C THR A 231 22.86 12.13 -11.91
N PRO A 232 23.36 12.75 -13.01
CA PRO A 232 22.80 12.54 -14.34
C PRO A 232 22.90 11.09 -14.86
N ASP A 233 23.89 10.33 -14.41
CA ASP A 233 24.24 8.99 -14.87
C ASP A 233 23.60 7.85 -14.07
N VAL A 234 22.79 8.17 -13.04
CA VAL A 234 22.22 7.16 -12.14
C VAL A 234 21.40 6.10 -12.87
N ALA A 235 20.63 6.48 -13.90
CA ALA A 235 19.81 5.54 -14.65
C ALA A 235 20.67 4.50 -15.39
N ALA A 236 21.76 4.94 -16.04
CA ALA A 236 22.71 4.05 -16.71
C ALA A 236 23.41 3.12 -15.72
N THR A 237 23.80 3.64 -14.56
CA THR A 237 24.41 2.84 -13.48
C THR A 237 23.47 1.75 -12.98
N VAL A 238 22.20 2.09 -12.72
CA VAL A 238 21.17 1.15 -12.26
C VAL A 238 20.89 0.07 -13.33
N VAL A 239 20.75 0.46 -14.59
CA VAL A 239 20.56 -0.48 -15.70
C VAL A 239 21.74 -1.43 -15.83
N SER A 240 22.97 -0.91 -15.81
CA SER A 240 24.19 -1.72 -15.93
C SER A 240 24.28 -2.78 -14.84
N GLU A 241 24.01 -2.40 -13.58
CA GLU A 241 24.01 -3.35 -12.46
C GLU A 241 22.95 -4.44 -12.63
N LEU A 242 21.70 -4.05 -12.91
CA LEU A 242 20.57 -4.98 -12.98
C LEU A 242 20.66 -5.89 -14.20
N ALA A 243 20.98 -5.36 -15.37
CA ALA A 243 21.15 -6.15 -16.58
C ALA A 243 22.39 -7.05 -16.47
N GLY A 244 23.53 -6.51 -16.03
CA GLY A 244 24.81 -7.21 -16.02
C GLY A 244 24.90 -8.32 -14.98
N LYS A 245 24.39 -8.11 -13.75
CA LYS A 245 24.52 -9.10 -12.66
C LYS A 245 23.28 -9.92 -12.41
N HIS A 246 22.11 -9.43 -12.82
CA HIS A 246 20.83 -10.07 -12.50
C HIS A 246 20.01 -10.44 -13.74
N GLY A 247 20.45 -10.05 -14.94
CA GLY A 247 19.72 -10.28 -16.19
C GLY A 247 18.38 -9.53 -16.23
N GLY A 248 18.25 -8.41 -15.51
CA GLY A 248 17.03 -7.62 -15.39
C GLY A 248 16.44 -7.56 -13.99
N VAL A 249 15.29 -6.92 -13.87
CA VAL A 249 14.57 -6.67 -12.61
C VAL A 249 13.08 -6.96 -12.76
N ASP A 250 12.44 -7.45 -11.69
CA ASP A 250 10.99 -7.67 -11.65
C ASP A 250 10.27 -6.60 -10.84
N ILE A 251 10.88 -6.11 -9.76
CA ILE A 251 10.27 -5.19 -8.80
C ILE A 251 11.17 -3.97 -8.60
N VAL A 252 10.63 -2.77 -8.70
CA VAL A 252 11.35 -1.51 -8.48
C VAL A 252 10.62 -0.69 -7.43
N VAL A 253 11.27 -0.48 -6.28
CA VAL A 253 10.75 0.36 -5.21
C VAL A 253 11.54 1.66 -5.15
N HIS A 254 10.91 2.74 -5.62
CA HIS A 254 11.42 4.11 -5.53
C HIS A 254 11.11 4.69 -4.15
N ASN A 255 11.83 4.22 -3.14
CA ASN A 255 11.65 4.62 -1.74
C ASN A 255 12.51 5.83 -1.34
N ALA A 256 13.68 6.00 -1.94
CA ALA A 256 14.56 7.12 -1.63
C ALA A 256 13.85 8.47 -1.77
N GLY A 257 14.15 9.38 -0.84
CA GLY A 257 13.67 10.74 -0.90
C GLY A 257 14.29 11.61 0.18
N ILE A 258 14.31 12.91 -0.06
CA ILE A 258 14.86 13.91 0.84
C ILE A 258 13.85 15.02 1.10
N THR A 259 14.00 15.66 2.25
CA THR A 259 13.32 16.91 2.60
C THR A 259 14.32 18.05 2.67
N ARG A 260 13.88 19.24 2.26
CA ARG A 260 14.64 20.50 2.28
C ARG A 260 13.69 21.62 2.66
N ASP A 261 13.20 21.53 3.90
CA ASP A 261 12.06 22.29 4.35
C ASP A 261 12.42 23.76 4.57
N LYS A 262 11.72 24.63 3.85
CA LYS A 262 11.82 26.07 3.96
C LYS A 262 10.57 26.71 3.37
N THR A 263 10.09 27.79 3.97
CA THR A 263 9.07 28.63 3.32
C THR A 263 9.57 29.07 1.95
N LEU A 264 8.72 29.08 0.92
CA LEU A 264 9.12 29.40 -0.46
C LEU A 264 9.88 30.74 -0.55
N ALA A 265 9.42 31.78 0.15
CA ALA A 265 10.08 33.09 0.20
C ALA A 265 11.52 33.09 0.75
N LYS A 266 11.92 32.02 1.46
CA LYS A 266 13.26 31.87 2.06
C LYS A 266 14.03 30.68 1.49
N MET A 267 13.45 29.97 0.51
CA MET A 267 14.04 28.77 -0.07
C MET A 267 15.14 29.17 -1.04
N LYS A 268 16.30 28.53 -0.92
CA LYS A 268 17.37 28.69 -1.90
C LYS A 268 17.08 27.83 -3.14
N PRO A 269 17.51 28.23 -4.35
CA PRO A 269 17.30 27.43 -5.56
C PRO A 269 17.78 25.99 -5.44
N GLU A 270 18.95 25.76 -4.83
CA GLU A 270 19.54 24.42 -4.73
C GLU A 270 18.70 23.48 -3.86
N ALA A 271 17.97 24.03 -2.88
CA ALA A 271 17.06 23.26 -2.03
C ALA A 271 15.78 22.86 -2.78
N TRP A 272 15.37 23.66 -3.76
CA TRP A 272 14.29 23.31 -4.68
C TRP A 272 14.76 22.20 -5.62
N ASP A 273 15.86 22.43 -6.33
CA ASP A 273 16.39 21.51 -7.35
C ASP A 273 16.68 20.13 -6.76
N GLN A 274 17.39 20.05 -5.63
CA GLN A 274 17.68 18.78 -4.96
C GLN A 274 16.42 17.96 -4.66
N ALA A 275 15.35 18.62 -4.18
CA ALA A 275 14.11 17.92 -3.85
C ALA A 275 13.40 17.39 -5.11
N ILE A 276 13.40 18.15 -6.21
CA ILE A 276 12.82 17.71 -7.48
C ILE A 276 13.66 16.59 -8.11
N ASP A 277 14.98 16.78 -8.16
CA ASP A 277 15.90 15.84 -8.80
C ASP A 277 15.88 14.47 -8.13
N VAL A 278 16.00 14.44 -6.79
CA VAL A 278 16.03 13.18 -6.05
C VAL A 278 14.66 12.54 -5.97
N ASN A 279 13.60 13.29 -5.63
CA ASN A 279 12.30 12.68 -5.31
C ASN A 279 11.44 12.39 -6.53
N LEU A 280 11.69 13.03 -7.68
CA LEU A 280 10.85 12.92 -8.87
C LEU A 280 11.66 12.64 -10.14
N ALA A 281 12.65 13.47 -10.48
CA ALA A 281 13.36 13.32 -11.75
C ALA A 281 14.13 11.98 -11.82
N SER A 282 14.77 11.56 -10.72
CA SER A 282 15.45 10.27 -10.64
C SER A 282 14.49 9.09 -10.88
N VAL A 283 13.26 9.16 -10.34
CA VAL A 283 12.22 8.14 -10.52
C VAL A 283 11.84 8.01 -11.98
N VAL A 284 11.60 9.14 -12.67
CA VAL A 284 11.25 9.16 -14.09
C VAL A 284 12.41 8.64 -14.94
N LYS A 285 13.64 9.09 -14.70
CA LYS A 285 14.83 8.69 -15.47
C LYS A 285 15.12 7.20 -15.32
N ILE A 286 15.16 6.69 -14.09
CA ILE A 286 15.45 5.27 -13.81
C ILE A 286 14.33 4.40 -14.38
N THR A 287 13.07 4.76 -14.15
CA THR A 287 11.93 3.96 -14.66
C THR A 287 11.92 3.94 -16.19
N GLY A 288 12.15 5.08 -16.85
CA GLY A 288 12.25 5.17 -18.30
C GLY A 288 13.34 4.24 -18.86
N ALA A 289 14.56 4.33 -18.32
CA ALA A 289 15.68 3.49 -18.76
C ALA A 289 15.43 1.99 -18.49
N LEU A 290 14.78 1.64 -17.38
CA LEU A 290 14.44 0.24 -17.09
C LEU A 290 13.38 -0.30 -18.07
N LEU A 291 12.42 0.53 -18.50
CA LEU A 291 11.38 0.13 -19.44
C LEU A 291 11.91 -0.21 -20.84
N GLU A 292 13.13 0.24 -21.20
CA GLU A 292 13.83 -0.08 -22.46
C GLU A 292 14.32 -1.53 -22.54
N GLY A 293 13.99 -2.40 -21.57
CA GLY A 293 14.19 -3.85 -21.64
C GLY A 293 14.81 -4.48 -20.40
N THR A 294 15.17 -3.68 -19.40
CA THR A 294 15.75 -4.20 -18.14
C THR A 294 14.66 -4.63 -17.14
N LEU A 295 13.55 -3.89 -17.07
CA LEU A 295 12.36 -4.31 -16.34
C LEU A 295 11.66 -5.40 -17.15
N ARG A 296 11.45 -6.55 -16.50
CA ARG A 296 10.76 -7.71 -17.09
C ARG A 296 9.26 -7.46 -17.19
N ASP A 297 8.63 -8.20 -18.08
CA ASP A 297 7.18 -8.28 -18.14
C ASP A 297 6.62 -8.83 -16.83
N GLU A 298 5.36 -8.52 -16.56
CA GLU A 298 4.73 -8.75 -15.25
C GLU A 298 5.46 -8.05 -14.08
N GLY A 299 6.24 -7.01 -14.38
CA GLY A 299 6.98 -6.24 -13.40
C GLY A 299 6.10 -5.40 -12.45
N ARG A 300 6.71 -4.87 -11.40
CA ARG A 300 6.06 -4.06 -10.37
C ARG A 300 6.87 -2.80 -10.09
N ILE A 301 6.26 -1.64 -10.25
CA ILE A 301 6.87 -0.35 -9.89
C ILE A 301 6.09 0.24 -8.72
N ILE A 302 6.75 0.49 -7.60
CA ILE A 302 6.14 1.09 -6.41
C ILE A 302 6.90 2.36 -6.04
N CYS A 303 6.21 3.49 -6.09
CA CYS A 303 6.79 4.80 -5.81
C CYS A 303 6.34 5.34 -4.45
N LEU A 304 7.22 6.03 -3.74
CA LEU A 304 6.86 6.68 -2.48
C LEU A 304 6.43 8.12 -2.73
N SER A 305 5.13 8.38 -2.63
CA SER A 305 4.52 9.71 -2.50
C SER A 305 4.51 10.14 -1.00
N SER A 306 3.54 10.95 -0.58
CA SER A 306 3.33 11.38 0.81
C SER A 306 1.95 12.01 0.98
N VAL A 307 1.39 12.00 2.20
CA VAL A 307 0.24 12.85 2.54
C VAL A 307 0.50 14.34 2.27
N ALA A 308 1.75 14.81 2.36
CA ALA A 308 2.11 16.18 2.00
C ALA A 308 2.00 16.44 0.49
N GLY A 309 2.15 15.41 -0.36
CA GLY A 309 1.89 15.52 -1.80
C GLY A 309 0.40 15.59 -2.14
N ILE A 310 -0.47 15.16 -1.22
CA ILE A 310 -1.93 15.18 -1.40
C ILE A 310 -2.53 16.49 -0.87
N ALA A 311 -2.13 16.89 0.34
CA ALA A 311 -2.76 18.01 1.05
C ALA A 311 -1.88 19.27 1.16
N GLY A 312 -0.63 19.20 0.73
CA GLY A 312 0.38 20.22 1.01
C GLY A 312 0.86 20.19 2.46
N ASN A 313 1.93 20.94 2.73
CA ASN A 313 2.42 21.17 4.09
C ASN A 313 3.25 22.47 4.14
N VAL A 314 3.21 23.18 5.26
CA VAL A 314 3.94 24.44 5.42
C VAL A 314 5.44 24.20 5.32
N GLY A 315 6.12 25.00 4.49
CA GLY A 315 7.57 24.89 4.29
C GLY A 315 8.00 23.74 3.37
N GLN A 316 7.06 23.04 2.73
CA GLN A 316 7.33 21.87 1.90
C GLN A 316 6.85 22.07 0.45
N THR A 317 6.91 23.28 -0.10
CA THR A 317 6.45 23.53 -1.49
C THR A 317 7.22 22.70 -2.51
N ASN A 318 8.54 22.55 -2.35
CA ASN A 318 9.38 21.68 -3.17
C ASN A 318 9.05 20.19 -2.97
N TYR A 319 8.96 19.73 -1.72
CA TYR A 319 8.70 18.34 -1.39
C TYR A 319 7.29 17.90 -1.82
N ALA A 320 6.26 18.68 -1.46
CA ALA A 320 4.88 18.44 -1.88
C ALA A 320 4.74 18.43 -3.41
N ALA A 321 5.38 19.36 -4.12
CA ALA A 321 5.41 19.34 -5.59
C ALA A 321 6.01 18.03 -6.13
N SER A 322 7.15 17.59 -5.59
CA SER A 322 7.77 16.33 -6.02
C SER A 322 6.88 15.11 -5.76
N LYS A 323 6.24 15.03 -4.59
CA LYS A 323 5.40 13.89 -4.19
C LYS A 323 4.02 13.89 -4.87
N ALA A 324 3.48 15.06 -5.21
CA ALA A 324 2.32 15.19 -6.09
C ALA A 324 2.67 14.77 -7.53
N GLY A 325 3.87 15.13 -8.02
CA GLY A 325 4.38 14.70 -9.32
C GLY A 325 4.45 13.17 -9.45
N ILE A 326 4.82 12.46 -8.37
CA ILE A 326 4.78 10.99 -8.32
C ILE A 326 3.36 10.46 -8.54
N ILE A 327 2.34 11.10 -7.96
CA ILE A 327 0.94 10.68 -8.12
C ILE A 327 0.53 10.75 -9.59
N GLY A 328 0.78 11.89 -10.24
CA GLY A 328 0.48 12.07 -11.66
C GLY A 328 1.31 11.17 -12.57
N TYR A 329 2.58 10.93 -12.24
CA TYR A 329 3.44 10.02 -12.99
C TYR A 329 2.91 8.58 -12.96
N VAL A 330 2.55 8.09 -11.78
CA VAL A 330 2.02 6.73 -11.58
C VAL A 330 0.68 6.53 -12.30
N SER A 331 -0.26 7.47 -12.18
CA SER A 331 -1.57 7.35 -12.82
C SER A 331 -1.45 7.27 -14.35
N THR A 332 -0.60 8.11 -14.94
CA THR A 332 -0.41 8.15 -16.40
C THR A 332 0.42 6.97 -16.91
N LEU A 333 1.46 6.55 -16.19
CA LEU A 333 2.33 5.46 -16.64
C LEU A 333 1.59 4.11 -16.66
N ALA A 334 0.60 3.91 -15.80
CA ALA A 334 -0.13 2.65 -15.66
C ALA A 334 -0.71 2.12 -16.99
N GLU A 335 -1.36 2.97 -17.77
CA GLU A 335 -1.94 2.59 -19.06
C GLU A 335 -0.87 2.18 -20.08
N HIS A 336 0.29 2.85 -20.06
CA HIS A 336 1.38 2.61 -21.01
C HIS A 336 2.10 1.28 -20.77
N VAL A 337 2.16 0.82 -19.51
CA VAL A 337 2.91 -0.39 -19.12
C VAL A 337 2.01 -1.61 -18.94
N ALA A 338 0.69 -1.41 -18.84
CA ALA A 338 -0.31 -2.47 -18.68
C ALA A 338 -0.26 -3.59 -19.74
N PRO A 339 0.00 -3.32 -21.05
CA PRO A 339 0.11 -4.37 -22.07
C PRO A 339 1.21 -5.41 -21.79
N ARG A 340 2.24 -5.01 -21.02
CA ARG A 340 3.34 -5.90 -20.58
C ARG A 340 3.04 -6.61 -19.26
N GLY A 341 1.83 -6.48 -18.73
CA GLY A 341 1.44 -6.99 -17.40
C GLY A 341 2.11 -6.25 -16.23
N ILE A 342 2.78 -5.13 -16.50
CA ILE A 342 3.45 -4.33 -15.47
C ILE A 342 2.40 -3.50 -14.74
N THR A 343 2.51 -3.43 -13.42
CA THR A 343 1.71 -2.50 -12.60
C THR A 343 2.60 -1.41 -12.02
N VAL A 344 2.09 -0.19 -11.95
CA VAL A 344 2.77 0.92 -11.28
C VAL A 344 1.83 1.57 -10.27
N ASN A 345 2.27 1.74 -9.04
CA ASN A 345 1.47 2.29 -7.94
C ASN A 345 2.30 3.21 -7.05
N ALA A 346 1.62 4.06 -6.29
CA ALA A 346 2.24 4.88 -5.26
C ALA A 346 1.76 4.49 -3.86
N ILE A 347 2.66 4.54 -2.89
CA ILE A 347 2.31 4.59 -1.47
C ILE A 347 2.43 6.03 -0.99
N ALA A 348 1.44 6.54 -0.26
CA ALA A 348 1.48 7.84 0.39
C ALA A 348 1.49 7.68 1.92
N PRO A 349 2.68 7.57 2.55
CA PRO A 349 2.76 7.43 4.00
C PRO A 349 2.22 8.68 4.72
N GLY A 350 1.58 8.44 5.86
CA GLY A 350 1.23 9.46 6.84
C GLY A 350 2.38 9.74 7.81
N PHE A 351 2.04 9.91 9.10
CA PHE A 351 3.05 10.03 10.15
C PHE A 351 3.61 8.64 10.47
N ILE A 352 4.88 8.40 10.12
CA ILE A 352 5.60 7.15 10.39
C ILE A 352 6.76 7.43 11.35
N GLU A 353 6.91 6.62 12.38
CA GLU A 353 7.97 6.70 13.38
C GLU A 353 9.31 6.34 12.74
N THR A 354 10.12 7.36 12.45
CA THR A 354 11.42 7.26 11.77
C THR A 354 12.39 8.26 12.38
N ARG A 355 13.66 8.18 11.98
CA ARG A 355 14.64 9.23 12.34
C ARG A 355 14.23 10.61 11.81
N LEU A 356 13.54 10.68 10.66
CA LEU A 356 13.07 11.95 10.09
C LEU A 356 12.00 12.58 10.98
N THR A 357 11.00 11.81 11.43
CA THR A 357 9.95 12.33 12.30
C THR A 357 10.44 12.59 13.72
N ALA A 358 11.46 11.87 14.19
CA ALA A 358 12.11 12.12 15.48
C ALA A 358 12.76 13.52 15.57
N ALA A 359 13.17 14.12 14.45
CA ALA A 359 13.72 15.48 14.40
C ALA A 359 12.66 16.59 14.52
N ILE A 360 11.37 16.26 14.42
CA ILE A 360 10.26 17.22 14.54
C ILE A 360 10.13 17.64 16.03
N PRO A 361 9.90 18.95 16.32
CA PRO A 361 9.63 19.43 17.67
C PRO A 361 8.52 18.64 18.37
N VAL A 362 8.74 18.28 19.64
CA VAL A 362 7.93 17.32 20.39
C VAL A 362 6.42 17.58 20.31
N MET A 363 5.99 18.83 20.51
CA MET A 363 4.57 19.19 20.47
C MET A 363 3.93 18.98 19.10
N ILE A 364 4.61 19.38 18.02
CA ILE A 364 4.14 19.19 16.65
C ILE A 364 4.13 17.70 16.31
N ARG A 365 5.17 16.98 16.75
CA ARG A 365 5.32 15.55 16.55
C ARG A 365 4.18 14.76 17.19
N GLU A 366 3.86 15.05 18.46
CA GLU A 366 2.80 14.36 19.19
C GLU A 366 1.41 14.68 18.63
N ALA A 367 1.18 15.93 18.20
CA ALA A 367 -0.04 16.28 17.48
C ALA A 367 -0.18 15.48 16.18
N GLY A 368 0.85 15.51 15.31
CA GLY A 368 0.84 14.75 14.06
C GLY A 368 0.65 13.24 14.26
N ARG A 369 1.28 12.67 15.29
CA ARG A 369 1.16 11.26 15.69
C ARG A 369 -0.28 10.88 16.04
N ARG A 370 -1.06 11.77 16.65
CA ARG A 370 -2.43 11.49 17.10
C ARG A 370 -3.53 11.85 16.10
N LEU A 371 -3.21 12.60 15.04
CA LEU A 371 -4.17 13.06 14.03
C LEU A 371 -4.49 11.99 12.97
N SER A 372 -4.86 10.80 13.43
CA SER A 372 -5.32 9.66 12.62
C SER A 372 -6.43 8.90 13.34
N ASN A 373 -7.21 8.09 12.61
CA ASN A 373 -8.25 7.26 13.22
C ASN A 373 -7.67 6.34 14.31
N LEU A 374 -6.45 5.83 14.09
CA LEU A 374 -5.78 4.90 15.01
C LEU A 374 -5.09 5.58 16.20
N GLY A 375 -5.05 6.92 16.24
CA GLY A 375 -4.51 7.69 17.36
C GLY A 375 -3.01 7.48 17.63
N GLN A 376 -2.27 6.95 16.66
CA GLN A 376 -0.83 6.68 16.76
C GLN A 376 -0.12 6.87 15.42
N GLY A 377 1.21 6.97 15.49
CA GLY A 377 2.11 6.94 14.34
C GLY A 377 2.32 5.50 13.85
N GLY A 378 2.49 5.35 12.54
CA GLY A 378 2.78 4.04 11.93
C GLY A 378 4.25 3.68 12.07
N LEU A 379 4.57 2.44 11.75
CA LEU A 379 5.92 1.92 11.73
C LEU A 379 6.43 1.78 10.27
N PRO A 380 7.76 1.78 10.05
CA PRO A 380 8.33 1.49 8.73
C PRO A 380 7.82 0.17 8.12
N GLN A 381 7.56 -0.83 8.97
CA GLN A 381 7.00 -2.11 8.59
C GLN A 381 5.62 -1.98 7.96
N ASP A 382 4.75 -1.09 8.45
CA ASP A 382 3.41 -0.90 7.88
C ASP A 382 3.46 -0.44 6.42
N VAL A 383 4.43 0.42 6.10
CA VAL A 383 4.68 0.88 4.72
C VAL A 383 5.30 -0.25 3.90
N GLY A 384 6.28 -0.95 4.45
CA GLY A 384 6.92 -2.09 3.79
C GLY A 384 5.95 -3.23 3.47
N GLU A 385 4.96 -3.48 4.33
CA GLU A 385 3.93 -4.49 4.11
C GLU A 385 3.00 -4.12 2.95
N ALA A 386 2.59 -2.85 2.85
CA ALA A 386 1.83 -2.36 1.71
C ALA A 386 2.63 -2.44 0.40
N ILE A 387 3.92 -2.11 0.43
CA ILE A 387 4.82 -2.25 -0.74
C ILE A 387 4.95 -3.72 -1.13
N SER A 388 5.16 -4.62 -0.18
CA SER A 388 5.28 -6.07 -0.41
C SER A 388 4.00 -6.65 -1.01
N PHE A 389 2.83 -6.21 -0.53
CA PHE A 389 1.54 -6.56 -1.13
C PHE A 389 1.44 -6.09 -2.59
N LEU A 390 1.73 -4.82 -2.87
CA LEU A 390 1.68 -4.27 -4.24
C LEU A 390 2.72 -4.92 -5.18
N ALA A 391 3.82 -5.43 -4.63
CA ALA A 391 4.81 -6.21 -5.39
C ALA A 391 4.36 -7.65 -5.67
N SER A 392 3.30 -8.14 -5.02
CA SER A 392 2.84 -9.52 -5.17
C SER A 392 1.96 -9.72 -6.41
N PRO A 393 1.86 -10.95 -6.94
CA PRO A 393 0.87 -11.30 -7.97
C PRO A 393 -0.58 -11.02 -7.54
N GLY A 394 -0.87 -11.12 -6.24
CA GLY A 394 -2.21 -10.88 -5.69
C GLY A 394 -2.70 -9.43 -5.79
N ALA A 395 -1.83 -8.48 -6.10
CA ALA A 395 -2.17 -7.07 -6.29
C ALA A 395 -2.30 -6.67 -7.77
N VAL A 396 -2.32 -7.62 -8.71
CA VAL A 396 -2.29 -7.31 -10.17
C VAL A 396 -3.48 -6.48 -10.66
N GLY A 397 -4.62 -6.52 -9.96
CA GLY A 397 -5.76 -5.65 -10.25
C GLY A 397 -5.58 -4.20 -9.79
N ILE A 398 -4.48 -3.86 -9.12
CA ILE A 398 -4.19 -2.52 -8.62
C ILE A 398 -3.05 -1.93 -9.45
N THR A 399 -3.34 -0.92 -10.26
CA THR A 399 -2.35 -0.15 -11.02
C THR A 399 -2.85 1.29 -11.19
N GLY A 400 -1.94 2.25 -11.31
CA GLY A 400 -2.24 3.68 -11.44
C GLY A 400 -2.74 4.34 -10.14
N GLN A 401 -2.69 3.64 -9.01
CA GLN A 401 -3.33 4.07 -7.77
C GLN A 401 -2.36 4.59 -6.73
N VAL A 402 -2.90 5.37 -5.78
CA VAL A 402 -2.18 5.87 -4.61
C VAL A 402 -2.82 5.28 -3.35
N LEU A 403 -2.10 4.41 -2.66
CA LEU A 403 -2.55 3.84 -1.38
C LEU A 403 -1.94 4.63 -0.21
N ARG A 404 -2.77 5.24 0.63
CA ARG A 404 -2.26 5.90 1.84
C ARG A 404 -2.06 4.90 2.97
N VAL A 405 -0.84 4.86 3.50
CA VAL A 405 -0.50 4.11 4.72
C VAL A 405 -0.39 5.13 5.84
N CYS A 406 -1.54 5.50 6.41
CA CYS A 406 -1.65 6.69 7.27
C CYS A 406 -2.56 6.52 8.49
N GLY A 407 -3.06 5.31 8.75
CA GLY A 407 -3.97 5.05 9.88
C GLY A 407 -5.27 5.84 9.82
N GLY A 408 -5.68 6.31 8.63
CA GLY A 408 -6.83 7.21 8.47
C GLY A 408 -6.53 8.65 8.91
N ALA A 409 -5.36 9.19 8.52
CA ALA A 409 -5.00 10.58 8.83
C ALA A 409 -6.08 11.57 8.34
N LEU A 410 -6.41 12.55 9.20
CA LEU A 410 -7.47 13.53 8.93
C LEU A 410 -7.18 14.45 7.74
N ILE A 411 -5.90 14.67 7.46
CA ILE A 411 -5.41 15.49 6.36
C ILE A 411 -5.56 14.70 5.03
N GLY A 412 -6.10 15.34 3.98
CA GLY A 412 -6.30 14.71 2.66
C GLY A 412 -6.95 15.65 1.65
N ARG A 413 -7.23 15.10 0.45
CA ARG A 413 -8.03 15.71 -0.61
C ARG A 413 -9.29 14.87 -0.82
#